data_AF-A0A7I9XXC3-F1
#
_entry.id   AF-A0A7I9XXC3-F1
#
_cell.length_a   1.000
_cell.length_b   1.000
_cell.length_c   1.000
_cell.angle_alpha   90.00
_cell.angle_beta   90.00
_cell.angle_gamma   90.00
#
_symmetry.space_group_name_H-M   'P 1'
#
loop_
_entity.id
_entity.type
_entity.pdbx_description
1 polymer ?
#
loop_
_entity_poly.entity_id
_entity_poly.type
_entity_poly.pdbx_seq_one_letter_code
_entity_poly.pdbx_strand_id
1 'polypeptide(L)' 'MNHPFEPPPILAQLLPFHEATKRLQRNQIGAWLGKFAHLMTSHPRFPATMTVTQQDDRTFVLTVIIDGPPELPTPPA' A
#
# COMPACT_ATOMS: atom_id res chain seq x y z
N MET A 1 -18.68 -24.85 -32.63
CA MET A 1 -17.63 -25.56 -31.86
C MET A 1 -16.68 -24.49 -31.34
N ASN A 2 -16.69 -24.25 -30.02
CA ASN A 2 -15.88 -23.22 -29.36
C ASN A 2 -14.53 -23.88 -29.03
N HIS A 3 -13.50 -23.66 -29.86
CA HIS A 3 -12.17 -24.17 -29.55
C HIS A 3 -11.69 -23.51 -28.23
N PRO A 4 -11.31 -24.28 -27.21
CA PRO A 4 -10.68 -23.71 -26.03
C PRO A 4 -9.37 -23.07 -26.48
N PHE A 5 -9.21 -21.78 -26.18
CA PHE A 5 -7.97 -21.06 -26.43
C PHE A 5 -6.87 -21.67 -25.56
N GLU A 6 -6.01 -22.50 -26.16
CA GLU A 6 -4.75 -22.91 -25.55
C GLU A 6 -3.73 -21.80 -25.83
N PRO A 7 -3.28 -21.05 -24.80
CA PRO A 7 -2.36 -19.95 -25.01
C PRO A 7 -1.04 -20.47 -25.62
N PRO A 8 -0.51 -19.82 -26.68
CA PRO A 8 0.73 -20.22 -27.32
C PRO A 8 1.87 -20.45 -26.32
N PRO A 9 2.78 -21.43 -26.55
CA PRO A 9 3.82 -21.83 -25.59
C PRO A 9 4.75 -20.68 -25.15
N ILE A 10 4.91 -19.65 -25.98
CA ILE A 10 5.64 -18.42 -25.64
C ILE A 10 4.96 -17.65 -24.50
N LEU A 11 3.63 -17.57 -24.49
CA LEU A 11 2.88 -16.93 -23.40
C LEU A 11 3.03 -17.74 -22.11
N ALA A 12 2.99 -19.08 -22.18
CA ALA A 12 3.19 -19.94 -21.00
C ALA A 12 4.58 -19.76 -20.35
N GLN A 13 5.61 -19.45 -21.14
CA GLN A 13 6.97 -19.14 -20.65
C GLN A 13 7.10 -17.72 -20.09
N LEU A 14 6.24 -16.79 -20.52
CA LEU A 14 6.22 -15.42 -20.03
C LEU A 14 5.35 -15.25 -18.78
N LEU A 15 4.41 -16.15 -18.50
CA LEU A 15 3.57 -16.13 -17.29
C LEU A 15 4.41 -16.06 -16.00
N PRO A 16 5.45 -16.89 -15.79
CA PRO A 16 6.30 -16.81 -14.59
C PRO A 16 7.05 -15.49 -14.49
N PHE A 17 7.52 -14.96 -15.63
CA PHE A 17 8.21 -13.68 -15.68
C PHE A 17 7.25 -12.53 -15.33
N HIS A 18 6.02 -12.58 -15.83
CA HIS A 18 4.97 -11.61 -15.57
C HIS A 18 4.52 -11.63 -14.10
N GLU A 19 4.42 -12.81 -13.48
CA GLU A 19 4.15 -12.94 -12.04
C GLU A 19 5.31 -12.40 -11.19
N ALA A 20 6.56 -12.68 -11.58
CA ALA A 20 7.74 -12.15 -10.90
C ALA A 20 7.83 -10.62 -11.00
N THR A 21 7.53 -10.03 -12.17
CA THR A 21 7.49 -8.57 -12.34
C THR A 21 6.37 -7.94 -11.53
N LYS A 22 5.19 -8.56 -11.46
CA LYS A 22 4.09 -8.10 -10.59
C LYS A 22 4.50 -8.05 -9.12
N ARG A 23 5.16 -9.11 -8.62
CA ARG A 23 5.66 -9.15 -7.24
C ARG A 23 6.73 -8.08 -6.99
N LEU A 24 7.66 -7.91 -7.94
CA LEU A 24 8.71 -6.89 -7.83
C LEU A 24 8.13 -5.46 -7.79
N GLN A 25 7.22 -5.14 -8.71
CA GLN A 25 6.53 -3.84 -8.73
C GLN A 25 5.74 -3.61 -7.44
N ARG A 26 5.07 -4.65 -6.92
CA ARG A 26 4.32 -4.58 -5.67
C ARG A 26 5.23 -4.26 -4.47
N ASN A 27 6.38 -4.91 -4.37
CA ASN A 27 7.36 -4.63 -3.32
C ASN A 27 7.93 -3.21 -3.43
N GLN A 28 8.16 -2.72 -4.65
CA GLN A 28 8.61 -1.33 -4.88
C GLN A 28 7.54 -0.32 -4.47
N ILE A 29 6.27 -0.57 -4.78
CA ILE A 29 5.14 0.28 -4.38
C ILE A 29 5.00 0.31 -2.85
N GLY A 30 5.06 -0.86 -2.19
CA GLY A 30 5.02 -0.93 -0.72
C GLY A 30 6.18 -0.17 -0.06
N ALA A 31 7.40 -0.30 -0.58
CA ALA A 31 8.56 0.44 -0.09
C ALA A 31 8.43 1.95 -0.31
N TRP A 32 7.88 2.38 -1.45
CA TRP A 32 7.61 3.79 -1.73
C TRP A 32 6.54 4.36 -0.78
N LEU A 33 5.43 3.64 -0.56
CA LEU A 33 4.38 4.03 0.38
C LEU A 33 4.90 4.15 1.82
N GLY A 34 5.79 3.23 2.25
CA GLY A 34 6.43 3.32 3.56
C GLY A 34 7.31 4.56 3.73
N LYS A 35 8.09 4.92 2.70
CA LYS A 35 8.87 6.17 2.70
C LYS A 35 7.97 7.40 2.70
N PHE A 36 6.88 7.38 1.94
CA PHE A 36 5.89 8.46 1.94
C PHE A 36 5.25 8.63 3.32
N ALA A 37 4.84 7.53 3.96
CA ALA A 37 4.31 7.55 5.32
C ALA A 37 5.29 8.19 6.30
N HIS A 38 6.55 7.75 6.28
CA HIS A 38 7.58 8.33 7.14
C HIS A 38 7.81 9.82 6.89
N LEU A 39 7.84 10.26 5.63
CA LEU A 39 7.98 11.68 5.27
C LEU A 39 6.83 12.51 5.86
N MET A 40 5.59 12.07 5.69
CA MET A 40 4.40 12.77 6.18
C MET A 40 4.36 12.85 7.71
N THR A 41 4.80 11.81 8.42
CA THR A 41 4.79 11.76 9.89
C THR A 41 6.05 12.34 10.54
N SER A 42 7.08 12.68 9.76
CA SER A 42 8.34 13.24 10.28
C SER A 42 8.23 14.69 10.74
N HIS A 43 7.13 15.39 10.41
CA HIS A 43 6.96 16.79 10.75
C HIS A 43 6.45 16.96 12.18
N PRO A 44 7.19 17.61 13.10
CA PRO A 44 6.83 17.69 14.52
C PRO A 44 5.58 18.55 14.79
N ARG A 45 5.10 19.30 13.79
CA ARG A 45 3.88 20.12 13.89
C ARG A 45 2.59 19.33 13.73
N PHE A 46 2.66 18.12 13.19
CA PHE A 46 1.51 17.25 12.98
C PHE A 46 1.84 15.88 13.56
N PRO A 47 1.56 15.65 14.86
CA PRO A 47 1.62 14.32 15.43
C PRO A 47 0.60 13.46 14.68
N ALA A 48 1.13 12.67 13.75
CA ALA A 48 0.35 11.79 12.92
C ALA A 48 1.10 10.47 12.83
N THR A 49 0.36 9.38 12.91
CA THR A 49 0.88 8.05 12.65
C THR A 49 0.30 7.56 11.34
N MET A 50 1.15 7.04 10.48
CA MET A 50 0.76 6.57 9.16
C MET A 50 1.28 5.15 8.98
N THR A 51 0.37 4.22 8.70
CA THR A 51 0.69 2.80 8.53
C THR A 51 0.23 2.32 7.17
N VAL A 52 1.07 1.53 6.52
CA VAL A 52 0.78 0.91 5.22
C VAL A 52 0.62 -0.57 5.46
N THR A 53 -0.54 -1.12 5.10
CA THR A 53 -0.81 -2.56 5.16
C THR A 53 -1.18 -3.06 3.77
N GLN A 54 -0.55 -4.15 3.33
CA GLN A 54 -0.98 -4.83 2.12
C GLN A 54 -2.17 -5.72 2.48
N GLN A 55 -3.36 -5.38 1.97
CA GLN A 55 -4.58 -6.13 2.26
C GLN A 55 -4.71 -7.36 1.36
N ASP A 56 -4.32 -7.24 0.09
CA ASP A 56 -4.36 -8.32 -0.88
C ASP A 56 -3.28 -8.14 -1.98
N ASP A 57 -3.40 -8.92 -3.05
CA ASP A 57 -2.47 -8.93 -4.18
C ASP A 57 -2.49 -7.68 -5.08
N ARG A 58 -3.44 -6.78 -4.87
CA ARG A 58 -3.66 -5.56 -5.66
C ARG A 58 -3.92 -4.33 -4.78
N THR A 59 -4.22 -4.52 -3.51
CA THR A 59 -4.69 -3.46 -2.61
C THR A 59 -3.68 -3.20 -1.50
N PHE A 60 -3.28 -1.94 -1.40
CA PHE A 60 -2.59 -1.39 -0.24
C PHE A 60 -3.54 -0.45 0.50
N VAL A 61 -3.67 -0.64 1.80
CA VAL A 61 -4.43 0.23 2.69
C VAL A 61 -3.46 1.14 3.40
N LEU A 62 -3.74 2.44 3.33
CA LEU A 62 -2.98 3.48 3.98
C LEU A 62 -3.86 4.07 5.10
N THR A 63 -3.48 3.80 6.33
CA THR A 63 -4.18 4.32 7.51
C THR A 63 -3.43 5.53 8.04
N VAL A 64 -4.13 6.64 8.21
CA VAL A 64 -3.59 7.88 8.78
C VAL A 64 -4.35 8.17 10.06
N ILE A 65 -3.63 8.30 11.16
CA ILE A 65 -4.15 8.72 12.46
C ILE A 65 -3.54 10.09 12.73
N ILE A 66 -4.38 11.11 12.93
CA ILE A 66 -3.94 12.46 13.27
C ILE A 66 -4.29 12.66 14.74
N ASP A 67 -3.28 12.85 15.58
CA ASP A 67 -3.51 13.15 16.99
C ASP A 67 -4.02 14.60 17.06
N GLY A 68 -5.28 14.75 17.48
CA GLY A 68 -5.87 16.06 17.74
C GLY A 68 -5.19 16.73 18.94
N PRO A 69 -5.30 18.07 19.07
CA PRO A 69 -4.88 18.74 20.28
C PRO A 69 -5.60 18.13 21.49
N PRO A 70 -4.93 17.98 22.65
CA PRO A 70 -5.59 17.46 23.84
C PRO A 70 -6.82 18.31 24.17
N GLU A 71 -7.94 17.66 24.49
CA GLU A 71 -9.15 18.38 24.91
C GLU A 71 -8.79 19.27 26.10
N LEU A 72 -9.02 20.58 25.96
CA LEU A 72 -8.83 21.53 27.05
C LEU A 72 -9.75 21.10 28.20
N PRO A 73 -9.25 21.08 29.45
CA PRO A 73 -10.08 20.73 30.59
C PRO A 73 -11.29 21.67 30.61
N THR A 74 -12.49 21.10 30.51
CA THR A 74 -13.73 21.85 30.62
C THR A 74 -13.78 22.42 32.03
N PRO A 75 -13.85 23.75 32.22
CA PRO A 75 -13.97 24.31 33.56
C PRO A 75 -15.26 23.76 34.20
N PRO A 76 -15.23 23.38 35.48
CA PRO A 76 -16.44 22.96 36.17
C PRO A 76 -17.46 24.10 36.15
N ALA A 77 -18.71 23.75 35.87
CA ALA A 77 -19.87 24.65 35.88
C ALA A 77 -20.16 25.20 37.29
#